data_AF-A0A838SEF6-F1
#
_entry.id   AF-A0A838SEF6-F1
#
_cell.length_a   1.000
_cell.length_b   1.000
_cell.length_c   1.000
_cell.angle_alpha   90.00
_cell.angle_beta   90.00
_cell.angle_gamma   90.00
#
_symmetry.space_group_name_H-M   'P 1'
#
loop_
_entity.id
_entity.type
_entity.pdbx_description
1 polymer ?
#
loop_
_entity_poly.entity_id
_entity_poly.type
_entity_poly.pdbx_seq_one_letter_code
_entity_poly.pdbx_strand_id
1 'polypeptide(L)'
;MKPYCLAVSFRNAILTSVLVLGSWTAVYAEEVANLAFPQSMIADGGQVYFIANANGDPGTRENKGFISKVTPEGKMIDLHFIQGGQKSVILNSPKGMALVGATLYVADLDAVRGFDKNTGETLRTISFAQFHSQSLAGLAADPQGGLYVSDADSNTIYHIGDPAHEHTVTVFVQDESLSHPRGLTIRPKNGHVVGVGWEDGKIFEIDETGTIQELFANTFFTGGFYNLDGIDFDKYGTIYVSDLTAGKVWRILANHKKEVIAEFLLSPSGIGIDRVNHVIMVPYLYVNGAEINGLERPSNDKPNKKPRSWSDYGMGWLKKDAANE
;
A
#
# COMPACT_ATOMS: atom_id res chain seq x y z
N MET A 1 88.75 3.73 2.49
CA MET A 1 88.49 2.70 1.46
C MET A 1 87.27 1.89 1.85
N LYS A 2 86.26 1.90 0.97
CA LYS A 2 85.04 1.05 0.87
C LYS A 2 84.08 0.92 2.09
N PRO A 3 82.78 1.20 1.90
CA PRO A 3 81.72 0.91 2.87
C PRO A 3 81.22 -0.52 2.73
N TYR A 4 80.71 -1.11 3.81
CA TYR A 4 79.85 -2.29 3.75
C TYR A 4 78.51 -2.01 4.42
N CYS A 5 77.48 -2.24 3.63
CA CYS A 5 76.06 -1.98 3.85
C CYS A 5 75.46 -3.10 4.72
N LEU A 6 74.69 -2.74 5.76
CA LEU A 6 73.85 -3.68 6.51
C LEU A 6 72.61 -4.01 5.68
N ALA A 7 72.45 -5.30 5.33
CA ALA A 7 71.23 -5.83 4.74
C ALA A 7 70.17 -6.05 5.84
N VAL A 8 69.01 -5.41 5.68
CA VAL A 8 67.82 -5.59 6.51
C VAL A 8 67.05 -6.83 6.03
N SER A 9 66.71 -7.70 6.98
CA SER A 9 65.88 -8.88 6.78
C SER A 9 64.41 -8.48 6.52
N PHE A 10 63.89 -8.82 5.34
CA PHE A 10 62.45 -8.75 5.06
C PHE A 10 61.76 -9.96 5.69
N ARG A 11 60.90 -9.71 6.70
CA ARG A 11 59.88 -10.65 7.15
C ARG A 11 58.63 -10.48 6.28
N ASN A 12 58.25 -11.54 5.55
CA ASN A 12 56.99 -11.64 4.83
C ASN A 12 55.81 -11.56 5.80
N ALA A 13 55.09 -10.44 5.80
CA ALA A 13 53.76 -10.36 6.37
C ALA A 13 52.75 -10.75 5.29
N ILE A 14 52.15 -11.94 5.42
CA ILE A 14 51.03 -12.36 4.57
C ILE A 14 49.80 -11.60 5.06
N LEU A 15 49.38 -10.60 4.27
CA LEU A 15 48.09 -9.91 4.46
C LEU A 15 47.00 -10.86 3.93
N THR A 16 46.29 -11.56 4.81
CA THR A 16 45.05 -12.25 4.44
C THR A 16 43.94 -11.21 4.34
N SER A 17 43.66 -10.75 3.13
CA SER A 17 42.46 -9.98 2.80
C SER A 17 41.23 -10.89 2.89
N VAL A 18 40.47 -10.77 3.98
CA VAL A 18 39.13 -11.36 4.08
C VAL A 18 38.20 -10.54 3.19
N LEU A 19 37.95 -11.04 1.98
CA LEU A 19 36.87 -10.56 1.12
C LEU A 19 35.55 -10.96 1.78
N VAL A 20 34.93 -10.03 2.51
CA VAL A 20 33.51 -10.15 2.88
C VAL A 20 32.72 -9.95 1.60
N LEU A 21 32.41 -11.06 0.93
CA LEU A 21 31.38 -11.08 -0.10
C LEU A 21 30.04 -10.83 0.60
N GLY A 22 29.67 -9.56 0.72
CA GLY A 22 28.30 -9.19 1.06
C GLY A 22 27.40 -9.80 0.00
N SER A 23 26.65 -10.82 0.38
CA SER A 23 25.56 -11.36 -0.42
C SER A 23 24.49 -10.28 -0.53
N TRP A 24 24.59 -9.47 -1.58
CA TRP A 24 23.46 -8.68 -2.06
C TRP A 24 22.47 -9.71 -2.61
N THR A 25 21.53 -10.16 -1.78
CA THR A 25 20.32 -10.76 -2.32
C THR A 25 19.62 -9.63 -3.06
N ALA A 26 19.74 -9.63 -4.38
CA ALA A 26 18.80 -8.90 -5.21
C ALA A 26 17.42 -9.45 -4.83
N VAL A 27 16.64 -8.64 -4.12
CA VAL A 27 15.21 -8.91 -3.95
C VAL A 27 14.63 -8.61 -5.32
N TYR A 28 14.31 -9.66 -6.07
CA TYR A 28 13.59 -9.52 -7.32
C TYR A 28 12.22 -8.91 -7.00
N ALA A 29 11.86 -7.86 -7.73
CA ALA A 29 10.46 -7.47 -7.85
C ALA A 29 9.72 -8.63 -8.51
N GLU A 30 8.87 -9.33 -7.77
CA GLU A 30 7.98 -10.34 -8.36
C GLU A 30 6.63 -9.69 -8.67
N GLU A 31 6.23 -9.81 -9.93
CA GLU A 31 4.99 -9.25 -10.46
C GLU A 31 3.85 -10.27 -10.32
N VAL A 32 2.75 -9.83 -9.73
CA VAL A 32 1.47 -10.55 -9.78
C VAL A 32 0.73 -10.09 -11.03
N ALA A 33 0.40 -11.01 -11.93
CA ALA A 33 -0.28 -10.71 -13.19
C ALA A 33 -1.70 -11.29 -13.25
N ASN A 34 -2.42 -10.96 -14.33
CA ASN A 34 -3.80 -11.42 -14.63
C ASN A 34 -4.84 -10.99 -13.61
N LEU A 35 -4.63 -9.83 -12.99
CA LEU A 35 -5.60 -9.18 -12.11
C LEU A 35 -6.67 -8.45 -12.94
N ALA A 36 -7.65 -7.83 -12.29
CA ALA A 36 -8.69 -7.06 -12.99
C ALA A 36 -9.03 -5.77 -12.22
N PHE A 37 -8.45 -4.67 -12.66
CA PHE A 37 -8.53 -3.36 -12.00
C PHE A 37 -8.21 -3.46 -10.49
N PRO A 38 -7.02 -3.97 -10.11
CA PRO A 38 -6.69 -4.15 -8.71
C PRO A 38 -6.66 -2.80 -7.99
N GLN A 39 -7.32 -2.72 -6.83
CA GLN A 39 -7.53 -1.48 -6.06
C GLN A 39 -6.61 -1.40 -4.85
N SER A 40 -6.44 -2.51 -4.12
CA SER A 40 -5.66 -2.52 -2.88
C SER A 40 -5.08 -3.91 -2.60
N MET A 41 -4.07 -3.94 -1.73
CA MET A 41 -3.45 -5.16 -1.23
C MET A 41 -3.30 -5.10 0.29
N ILE A 42 -3.50 -6.21 0.97
CA ILE A 42 -3.29 -6.33 2.43
C ILE A 42 -2.62 -7.65 2.79
N ALA A 43 -1.72 -7.63 3.77
CA ALA A 43 -1.02 -8.81 4.26
C ALA A 43 -1.70 -9.44 5.47
N ASP A 44 -1.85 -10.77 5.46
CA ASP A 44 -2.26 -11.55 6.63
C ASP A 44 -1.03 -12.15 7.32
N GLY A 45 -0.50 -11.41 8.31
CA GLY A 45 0.62 -11.84 9.14
C GLY A 45 1.90 -12.19 8.36
N GLY A 46 2.05 -11.66 7.14
CA GLY A 46 3.17 -11.95 6.24
C GLY A 46 3.20 -13.37 5.67
N GLN A 47 2.09 -14.11 5.76
CA GLN A 47 2.00 -15.49 5.25
C GLN A 47 1.29 -15.57 3.91
N VAL A 48 0.28 -14.74 3.69
CA VAL A 48 -0.47 -14.61 2.44
C VAL A 48 -0.90 -13.17 2.26
N TYR A 49 -1.05 -12.74 1.01
CA TYR A 49 -1.59 -11.42 0.68
C TYR A 49 -2.91 -11.55 -0.06
N PHE A 50 -3.82 -10.63 0.23
CA PHE A 50 -5.09 -10.49 -0.48
C PHE A 50 -5.04 -9.28 -1.41
N ILE A 51 -5.68 -9.39 -2.58
CA ILE A 51 -5.77 -8.32 -3.57
C ILE A 51 -7.22 -8.09 -3.94
N ALA A 52 -7.71 -6.87 -3.77
CA ALA A 52 -9.06 -6.48 -4.18
C ALA A 52 -9.08 -6.13 -5.66
N ASN A 53 -9.92 -6.82 -6.44
CA ASN A 53 -10.08 -6.61 -7.88
C ASN A 53 -11.49 -6.09 -8.16
N ALA A 54 -11.58 -4.85 -8.63
CA ALA A 54 -12.86 -4.20 -8.91
C ALA A 54 -13.65 -4.93 -10.01
N ASN A 55 -12.96 -5.42 -11.05
CA ASN A 55 -13.50 -6.22 -12.14
C ASN A 55 -14.90 -5.79 -12.65
N GLY A 56 -15.01 -4.62 -13.26
CA GLY A 56 -16.26 -4.08 -13.80
C GLY A 56 -16.15 -2.60 -14.10
N ASP A 57 -17.23 -2.02 -14.62
CA ASP A 57 -17.27 -0.57 -14.87
C ASP A 57 -17.26 0.20 -13.53
N PRO A 58 -16.48 1.28 -13.39
CA PRO A 58 -16.39 2.03 -12.14
C PRO A 58 -17.76 2.45 -11.57
N GLY A 59 -17.99 2.17 -10.29
CA GLY A 59 -19.23 2.55 -9.58
C GLY A 59 -20.45 1.67 -9.87
N THR A 60 -20.32 0.63 -10.69
CA THR A 60 -21.45 -0.23 -11.08
C THR A 60 -21.61 -1.44 -10.15
N ARG A 61 -22.86 -1.88 -9.95
CA ARG A 61 -23.22 -3.03 -9.10
C ARG A 61 -23.38 -4.32 -9.90
N GLU A 62 -22.33 -4.69 -10.62
CA GLU A 62 -22.37 -5.84 -11.53
C GLU A 62 -22.15 -7.18 -10.84
N ASN A 63 -21.80 -7.17 -9.55
CA ASN A 63 -21.45 -8.38 -8.80
C ASN A 63 -20.32 -9.21 -9.46
N LYS A 64 -19.34 -8.54 -10.07
CA LYS A 64 -18.22 -9.16 -10.79
C LYS A 64 -16.89 -9.05 -10.03
N GLY A 65 -16.81 -8.21 -9.01
CA GLY A 65 -15.62 -8.02 -8.19
C GLY A 65 -15.14 -9.31 -7.52
N PHE A 66 -13.85 -9.41 -7.26
CA PHE A 66 -13.25 -10.58 -6.61
C PHE A 66 -12.03 -10.23 -5.76
N ILE A 67 -11.68 -11.12 -4.83
CA ILE A 67 -10.45 -11.07 -4.05
C ILE A 67 -9.54 -12.20 -4.51
N SER A 68 -8.29 -11.88 -4.84
CA SER A 68 -7.24 -12.85 -5.12
C SER A 68 -6.39 -13.11 -3.89
N LYS A 69 -5.81 -14.31 -3.79
CA LYS A 69 -4.92 -14.73 -2.72
C LYS A 69 -3.57 -15.13 -3.32
N VAL A 70 -2.48 -14.56 -2.81
CA VAL A 70 -1.12 -14.79 -3.30
C VAL A 70 -0.16 -15.10 -2.14
N THR A 71 0.96 -15.76 -2.46
CA THR A 71 2.05 -15.97 -1.49
C THR A 71 2.82 -14.66 -1.26
N PRO A 72 3.69 -14.58 -0.22
CA PRO A 72 4.53 -13.41 0.02
C PRO A 72 5.50 -13.10 -1.11
N GLU A 73 5.84 -14.11 -1.93
CA GLU A 73 6.65 -13.98 -3.14
C GLU A 73 5.83 -13.48 -4.34
N GLY A 74 4.50 -13.32 -4.23
CA GLY A 74 3.65 -12.90 -5.35
C GLY A 74 3.15 -14.03 -6.24
N LYS A 75 3.33 -15.30 -5.82
CA LYS A 75 2.77 -16.43 -6.57
C LYS A 75 1.28 -16.55 -6.32
N MET A 76 0.51 -16.71 -7.38
CA MET A 76 -0.93 -16.91 -7.29
C MET A 76 -1.27 -18.21 -6.55
N ILE A 77 -2.02 -18.10 -5.45
CA ILE A 77 -2.60 -19.25 -4.74
C ILE A 77 -3.98 -19.53 -5.31
N ASP A 78 -4.82 -18.50 -5.37
CA ASP A 78 -6.15 -18.55 -5.96
C ASP A 78 -6.53 -17.16 -6.49
N LEU A 79 -6.77 -17.07 -7.80
CA LEU A 79 -7.12 -15.82 -8.46
C LEU A 79 -8.51 -15.32 -8.02
N HIS A 80 -9.45 -16.22 -7.79
CA HIS A 80 -10.85 -15.91 -7.46
C HIS A 80 -11.25 -16.48 -6.10
N PHE A 81 -10.37 -16.31 -5.10
CA PHE A 81 -10.56 -16.82 -3.73
C PHE A 81 -11.93 -16.44 -3.15
N ILE A 82 -12.36 -15.19 -3.35
CA ILE A 82 -13.73 -14.72 -3.09
C ILE A 82 -14.23 -14.06 -4.37
N GLN A 83 -15.38 -14.47 -4.90
CA GLN A 83 -15.86 -13.99 -6.20
C GLN A 83 -17.34 -13.64 -6.18
N GLY A 84 -17.67 -12.41 -6.58
CA GLY A 84 -19.03 -11.96 -6.81
C GLY A 84 -19.80 -12.86 -7.77
N GLY A 85 -21.07 -13.10 -7.46
CA GLY A 85 -21.96 -13.93 -8.27
C GLY A 85 -21.71 -15.44 -8.13
N GLN A 86 -20.72 -15.85 -7.35
CA GLN A 86 -20.43 -17.25 -7.05
C GLN A 86 -20.75 -17.56 -5.59
N LYS A 87 -21.23 -18.77 -5.30
CA LYS A 87 -21.47 -19.25 -3.92
C LYS A 87 -22.25 -18.25 -3.03
N SER A 88 -23.22 -17.54 -3.61
CA SER A 88 -24.01 -16.49 -2.94
C SER A 88 -23.22 -15.27 -2.43
N VAL A 89 -21.97 -15.10 -2.85
CA VAL A 89 -21.17 -13.90 -2.57
C VAL A 89 -21.73 -12.73 -3.38
N ILE A 90 -21.91 -11.61 -2.68
CA ILE A 90 -22.16 -10.31 -3.29
C ILE A 90 -20.88 -9.50 -3.13
N LEU A 91 -20.26 -9.18 -4.26
CA LEU A 91 -19.04 -8.38 -4.33
C LEU A 91 -19.02 -7.66 -5.68
N ASN A 92 -19.21 -6.35 -5.66
CA ASN A 92 -19.42 -5.56 -6.86
C ASN A 92 -18.12 -4.97 -7.39
N SER A 93 -17.46 -4.15 -6.57
CA SER A 93 -16.26 -3.39 -6.92
C SER A 93 -15.40 -3.20 -5.66
N PRO A 94 -14.75 -4.26 -5.16
CA PRO A 94 -14.02 -4.22 -3.90
C PRO A 94 -12.84 -3.25 -3.97
N LYS A 95 -12.68 -2.41 -2.94
CA LYS A 95 -11.62 -1.40 -2.82
C LYS A 95 -10.76 -1.64 -1.59
N GLY A 96 -10.87 -0.81 -0.56
CA GLY A 96 -10.10 -0.91 0.68
C GLY A 96 -10.43 -2.18 1.45
N MET A 97 -9.43 -2.71 2.14
CA MET A 97 -9.55 -3.93 2.93
C MET A 97 -8.95 -3.75 4.32
N ALA A 98 -9.52 -4.43 5.30
CA ALA A 98 -8.98 -4.53 6.66
C ALA A 98 -9.14 -5.95 7.22
N LEU A 99 -8.21 -6.37 8.06
CA LEU A 99 -8.26 -7.67 8.74
C LEU A 99 -8.55 -7.47 10.23
N VAL A 100 -9.60 -8.13 10.73
CA VAL A 100 -9.93 -8.17 12.15
C VAL A 100 -10.16 -9.63 12.55
N GLY A 101 -9.22 -10.18 13.32
CA GLY A 101 -9.24 -11.60 13.70
C GLY A 101 -9.19 -12.53 12.48
N ALA A 102 -10.25 -13.33 12.30
CA ALA A 102 -10.42 -14.25 11.18
C ALA A 102 -11.16 -13.64 9.98
N THR A 103 -11.62 -12.40 10.09
CA THR A 103 -12.46 -11.76 9.07
C THR A 103 -11.64 -10.80 8.21
N LEU A 104 -11.76 -10.94 6.90
CA LEU A 104 -11.37 -9.95 5.90
C LEU A 104 -12.59 -9.06 5.61
N TYR A 105 -12.51 -7.81 6.01
CA TYR A 105 -13.49 -6.78 5.68
C TYR A 105 -13.09 -6.05 4.40
N VAL A 106 -14.06 -5.73 3.56
CA VAL A 106 -13.87 -5.14 2.24
C VAL A 106 -14.90 -4.04 2.01
N ALA A 107 -14.44 -2.84 1.65
CA ALA A 107 -15.31 -1.77 1.16
C ALA A 107 -15.79 -2.10 -0.26
N ASP A 108 -17.10 -2.12 -0.47
CA ASP A 108 -17.75 -2.53 -1.71
C ASP A 108 -18.91 -1.59 -2.05
N LEU A 109 -18.59 -0.41 -2.58
CA LEU A 109 -19.52 0.65 -2.98
C LEU A 109 -20.42 1.19 -1.86
N ASP A 110 -21.47 0.45 -1.47
CA ASP A 110 -22.50 0.86 -0.50
C ASP A 110 -22.58 -0.06 0.73
N ALA A 111 -21.64 -1.00 0.83
CA ALA A 111 -21.56 -1.93 1.93
C ALA A 111 -20.11 -2.24 2.30
N VAL A 112 -19.91 -2.58 3.56
CA VAL A 112 -18.73 -3.32 3.99
C VAL A 112 -19.10 -4.81 4.02
N ARG A 113 -18.36 -5.62 3.25
CA ARG A 113 -18.50 -7.08 3.20
C ARG A 113 -17.48 -7.70 4.14
N GLY A 114 -17.86 -8.70 4.93
CA GLY A 114 -16.93 -9.46 5.76
C GLY A 114 -16.91 -10.93 5.36
N PHE A 115 -15.72 -11.45 5.11
CA PHE A 115 -15.48 -12.83 4.68
C PHE A 115 -14.53 -13.55 5.64
N ASP A 116 -14.68 -14.85 5.81
CA ASP A 116 -13.66 -15.65 6.49
C ASP A 116 -12.39 -15.69 5.62
N LYS A 117 -11.25 -15.24 6.17
CA LYS A 117 -10.00 -15.10 5.39
C LYS A 117 -9.37 -16.43 4.96
N ASN A 118 -9.82 -17.55 5.54
CA ASN A 118 -9.28 -18.88 5.24
C ASN A 118 -10.13 -19.61 4.19
N THR A 119 -11.45 -19.51 4.31
CA THR A 119 -12.42 -20.25 3.49
C THR A 119 -13.07 -19.40 2.39
N GLY A 120 -13.07 -18.08 2.54
CA GLY A 120 -13.76 -17.14 1.64
C GLY A 120 -15.27 -17.06 1.85
N GLU A 121 -15.81 -17.73 2.88
CA GLU A 121 -17.25 -17.72 3.16
C GLU A 121 -17.72 -16.34 3.62
N THR A 122 -18.90 -15.93 3.13
CA THR A 122 -19.56 -14.70 3.58
C THR A 122 -19.96 -14.82 5.04
N LEU A 123 -19.41 -13.96 5.87
CA LEU A 123 -19.76 -13.89 7.29
C LEU A 123 -20.77 -12.79 7.59
N ARG A 124 -20.73 -11.68 6.85
CA ARG A 124 -21.53 -10.48 7.14
C ARG A 124 -21.57 -9.49 5.98
N THR A 125 -22.62 -8.67 6.00
CA THR A 125 -22.79 -7.48 5.15
C THR A 125 -23.28 -6.35 6.05
N ILE A 126 -22.52 -5.26 6.11
CA ILE A 126 -22.88 -4.04 6.84
C ILE A 126 -23.28 -3.00 5.79
N SER A 127 -24.57 -2.66 5.74
CA SER A 127 -25.11 -1.75 4.73
C SER A 127 -24.99 -0.30 5.17
N PHE A 128 -24.65 0.58 4.22
CA PHE A 128 -24.60 2.03 4.40
C PHE A 128 -25.79 2.73 3.73
N ALA A 129 -26.84 1.99 3.35
CA ALA A 129 -27.99 2.52 2.63
C ALA A 129 -28.68 3.69 3.35
N GLN A 130 -28.69 3.70 4.69
CA GLN A 130 -29.24 4.78 5.50
C GLN A 130 -28.51 6.12 5.34
N PHE A 131 -27.29 6.10 4.82
CA PHE A 131 -26.49 7.29 4.50
C PHE A 131 -26.46 7.59 3.00
N HIS A 132 -27.17 6.81 2.19
CA HIS A 132 -27.13 6.89 0.73
C HIS A 132 -25.71 6.79 0.14
N SER A 133 -24.79 6.13 0.85
CA SER A 133 -23.42 5.90 0.42
C SER A 133 -23.37 5.09 -0.87
N GLN A 134 -22.48 5.47 -1.78
CA GLN A 134 -22.29 4.82 -3.09
C GLN A 134 -20.81 4.60 -3.44
N SER A 135 -19.90 5.19 -2.66
CA SER A 135 -18.49 5.36 -3.01
C SER A 135 -17.57 5.02 -1.83
N LEU A 136 -17.89 3.96 -1.10
CA LEU A 136 -17.00 3.43 -0.07
C LEU A 136 -15.67 3.03 -0.71
N ALA A 137 -14.58 3.60 -0.20
CA ALA A 137 -13.25 3.45 -0.78
C ALA A 137 -12.27 2.86 0.25
N GLY A 138 -11.84 3.67 1.21
CA GLY A 138 -10.83 3.31 2.20
C GLY A 138 -11.42 2.56 3.36
N LEU A 139 -10.63 1.63 3.90
CA LEU A 139 -11.02 0.83 5.05
C LEU A 139 -9.78 0.57 5.92
N ALA A 140 -9.85 0.94 7.19
CA ALA A 140 -8.80 0.71 8.16
C ALA A 140 -9.38 0.14 9.45
N ALA A 141 -8.63 -0.75 10.11
CA ALA A 141 -8.99 -1.28 11.42
C ALA A 141 -8.10 -0.68 12.51
N ASP A 142 -8.72 -0.31 13.63
CA ASP A 142 -7.99 0.07 14.84
C ASP A 142 -7.50 -1.17 15.61
N PRO A 143 -6.63 -1.00 16.62
CA PRO A 143 -6.13 -2.11 17.43
C PRO A 143 -7.20 -2.85 18.25
N GLN A 144 -8.36 -2.24 18.47
CA GLN A 144 -9.50 -2.82 19.18
C GLN A 144 -10.41 -3.64 18.25
N GLY A 145 -10.23 -3.52 16.93
CA GLY A 145 -11.01 -4.19 15.90
C GLY A 145 -12.18 -3.35 15.35
N GLY A 146 -12.28 -2.08 15.74
CA GLY A 146 -13.19 -1.12 15.12
C GLY A 146 -12.74 -0.78 13.70
N LEU A 147 -13.69 -0.45 12.83
CA LEU A 147 -13.42 -0.09 11.43
C LEU A 147 -13.70 1.38 11.18
N TYR A 148 -12.80 2.02 10.43
CA TYR A 148 -13.01 3.32 9.82
C TYR A 148 -13.14 3.16 8.31
N VAL A 149 -14.18 3.76 7.72
CA VAL A 149 -14.53 3.59 6.31
C VAL A 149 -14.71 4.95 5.67
N SER A 150 -14.01 5.24 4.57
CA SER A 150 -14.23 6.48 3.83
C SER A 150 -15.29 6.28 2.75
N ASP A 151 -16.14 7.29 2.58
CA ASP A 151 -16.96 7.49 1.39
C ASP A 151 -16.41 8.71 0.66
N ALA A 152 -15.91 8.48 -0.56
CA ALA A 152 -15.20 9.50 -1.32
C ALA A 152 -16.14 10.60 -1.83
N ASP A 153 -17.36 10.25 -2.25
CA ASP A 153 -18.27 11.20 -2.90
C ASP A 153 -18.94 12.12 -1.89
N SER A 154 -19.17 11.64 -0.66
CA SER A 154 -19.84 12.40 0.41
C SER A 154 -18.88 13.06 1.41
N ASN A 155 -17.56 13.01 1.15
CA ASN A 155 -16.53 13.55 2.05
C ASN A 155 -16.73 13.11 3.51
N THR A 156 -17.00 11.81 3.71
CA THR A 156 -17.38 11.27 5.03
C THR A 156 -16.46 10.12 5.41
N ILE A 157 -16.06 10.08 6.67
CA ILE A 157 -15.47 8.91 7.30
C ILE A 157 -16.46 8.41 8.35
N TYR A 158 -16.83 7.14 8.21
CA TYR A 158 -17.69 6.42 9.15
C TYR A 158 -16.85 5.60 10.11
N HIS A 159 -17.45 5.24 11.24
CA HIS A 159 -16.89 4.33 12.22
C HIS A 159 -17.88 3.19 12.54
N ILE A 160 -17.34 1.98 12.71
CA ILE A 160 -18.05 0.78 13.14
C ILE A 160 -17.27 0.19 14.31
N GLY A 161 -17.73 0.42 15.54
CA GLY A 161 -16.99 0.04 16.75
C GLY A 161 -16.91 -1.49 16.97
N ASP A 162 -18.00 -2.21 16.69
CA ASP A 162 -18.02 -3.68 16.73
C ASP A 162 -18.59 -4.23 15.41
N PRO A 163 -17.71 -4.44 14.40
CA PRO A 163 -18.12 -4.97 13.10
C PRO A 163 -18.41 -6.48 13.14
N ALA A 164 -18.25 -7.16 14.29
CA ALA A 164 -18.50 -8.59 14.44
C ALA A 164 -19.89 -8.89 15.03
N HIS A 165 -20.47 -7.97 15.82
CA HIS A 165 -21.73 -8.21 16.51
C HIS A 165 -22.77 -7.11 16.30
N GLU A 166 -22.42 -5.84 16.53
CA GLU A 166 -23.41 -4.74 16.57
C GLU A 166 -23.66 -4.13 15.19
N HIS A 167 -22.62 -4.07 14.35
CA HIS A 167 -22.67 -3.50 12.99
C HIS A 167 -23.22 -2.07 12.92
N THR A 168 -23.23 -1.35 14.05
CA THR A 168 -23.73 0.03 14.11
C THR A 168 -22.73 0.95 13.41
N VAL A 169 -23.20 1.61 12.36
CA VAL A 169 -22.41 2.59 11.60
C VAL A 169 -22.74 3.98 12.13
N THR A 170 -21.70 4.73 12.51
CA THR A 170 -21.82 6.14 12.93
C THR A 170 -20.96 7.03 12.02
N VAL A 171 -21.38 8.26 11.77
CA VAL A 171 -20.50 9.27 11.15
C VAL A 171 -19.42 9.63 12.16
N PHE A 172 -18.15 9.45 11.80
CA PHE A 172 -17.02 9.90 12.60
C PHE A 172 -16.69 11.35 12.29
N VAL A 173 -16.53 11.67 11.00
CA VAL A 173 -16.31 13.01 10.48
C VAL A 173 -16.98 13.13 9.11
N GLN A 174 -17.57 14.29 8.83
CA GLN A 174 -17.97 14.69 7.48
C GLN A 174 -17.53 16.14 7.27
N ASP A 175 -16.60 16.36 6.33
CA ASP A 175 -16.03 17.67 6.07
C ASP A 175 -15.38 17.72 4.68
N GLU A 176 -15.66 18.79 3.92
CA GLU A 176 -15.12 19.00 2.58
C GLU A 176 -13.58 19.05 2.53
N SER A 177 -12.93 19.40 3.65
CA SER A 177 -11.47 19.38 3.75
C SER A 177 -10.88 17.99 3.54
N LEU A 178 -11.66 16.90 3.71
CA LEU A 178 -11.21 15.54 3.41
C LEU A 178 -10.92 15.32 1.91
N SER A 179 -11.53 16.10 1.03
CA SER A 179 -11.22 16.15 -0.42
C SER A 179 -11.24 14.78 -1.08
N HIS A 180 -12.40 14.15 -1.07
CA HIS A 180 -12.65 12.82 -1.61
C HIS A 180 -11.74 11.76 -0.97
N PRO A 181 -11.96 11.43 0.32
CA PRO A 181 -11.08 10.54 1.07
C PRO A 181 -11.09 9.13 0.48
N ARG A 182 -9.93 8.64 0.02
CA ARG A 182 -9.80 7.31 -0.60
C ARG A 182 -9.02 6.33 0.25
N GLY A 183 -7.74 6.57 0.53
CA GLY A 183 -6.94 5.68 1.37
C GLY A 183 -7.07 6.06 2.85
N LEU A 184 -7.18 5.05 3.72
CA LEU A 184 -7.18 5.21 5.18
C LEU A 184 -6.19 4.23 5.81
N THR A 185 -5.56 4.64 6.91
CA THR A 185 -4.75 3.80 7.79
C THR A 185 -4.82 4.35 9.22
N ILE A 186 -4.34 3.59 10.20
CA ILE A 186 -4.29 4.01 11.60
C ILE A 186 -2.84 4.32 11.97
N ARG A 187 -2.61 5.49 12.57
CA ARG A 187 -1.28 5.84 13.08
C ARG A 187 -0.95 4.94 14.28
N PRO A 188 0.10 4.10 14.22
CA PRO A 188 0.37 3.12 15.28
C PRO A 188 0.67 3.71 16.67
N LYS A 189 1.09 4.98 16.72
CA LYS A 189 1.54 5.64 17.95
C LYS A 189 0.38 6.08 18.86
N ASN A 190 -0.72 6.53 18.29
CA ASN A 190 -1.83 7.18 19.00
C ASN A 190 -3.22 6.65 18.59
N GLY A 191 -3.32 5.83 17.54
CA GLY A 191 -4.60 5.30 17.07
C GLY A 191 -5.41 6.28 16.20
N HIS A 192 -4.84 7.44 15.85
CA HIS A 192 -5.54 8.41 15.01
C HIS A 192 -5.73 7.88 13.59
N VAL A 193 -6.82 8.30 12.94
CA VAL A 193 -7.08 7.97 11.54
C VAL A 193 -6.21 8.86 10.67
N VAL A 194 -5.47 8.28 9.73
CA VAL A 194 -4.69 9.02 8.75
C VAL A 194 -5.19 8.63 7.37
N GLY A 195 -5.42 9.61 6.52
CA GLY A 195 -5.99 9.37 5.20
C GLY A 195 -5.43 10.27 4.12
N VAL A 196 -5.83 9.96 2.89
CA VAL A 196 -5.49 10.75 1.70
C VAL A 196 -6.73 11.27 1.00
N GLY A 197 -6.69 12.54 0.61
CA GLY A 197 -7.67 13.19 -0.24
C GLY A 197 -7.25 13.12 -1.70
N TRP A 198 -8.14 12.62 -2.56
CA TRP A 198 -7.90 12.38 -3.97
C TRP A 198 -7.92 13.64 -4.83
N GLU A 199 -8.86 14.57 -4.59
CA GLU A 199 -9.09 15.71 -5.49
C GLU A 199 -7.95 16.74 -5.41
N ASP A 200 -7.58 17.14 -4.19
CA ASP A 200 -6.58 18.19 -3.96
C ASP A 200 -5.17 17.62 -3.75
N GLY A 201 -5.03 16.29 -3.65
CA GLY A 201 -3.78 15.61 -3.33
C GLY A 201 -3.23 16.01 -1.96
N LYS A 202 -3.86 15.52 -0.88
CA LYS A 202 -3.45 15.85 0.50
C LYS A 202 -3.39 14.63 1.42
N ILE A 203 -2.67 14.77 2.52
CA ILE A 203 -2.63 13.81 3.63
C ILE A 203 -3.14 14.51 4.87
N PHE A 204 -4.12 13.90 5.54
CA PHE A 204 -4.72 14.41 6.77
C PHE A 204 -4.63 13.37 7.90
N GLU A 205 -4.73 13.84 9.13
CA GLU A 205 -4.88 13.04 10.35
C GLU A 205 -6.11 13.53 11.11
N ILE A 206 -6.85 12.61 11.72
CA ILE A 206 -8.04 12.88 12.50
C ILE A 206 -7.85 12.27 13.87
N ASP A 207 -7.93 13.11 14.90
CA ASP A 207 -7.85 12.67 16.29
C ASP A 207 -9.15 12.00 16.78
N GLU A 208 -9.14 11.47 17.99
CA GLU A 208 -10.28 10.79 18.61
C GLU A 208 -11.54 11.65 18.76
N THR A 209 -11.40 12.98 18.70
CA THR A 209 -12.50 13.94 18.79
C THR A 209 -13.11 14.28 17.43
N GLY A 210 -12.52 13.81 16.34
CA GLY A 210 -12.90 14.16 14.97
C GLY A 210 -12.24 15.43 14.46
N THR A 211 -11.22 15.97 15.14
CA THR A 211 -10.51 17.17 14.67
C THR A 211 -9.56 16.78 13.55
N ILE A 212 -9.73 17.42 12.39
CA ILE A 212 -8.91 17.18 11.20
C ILE A 212 -7.67 18.09 11.23
N GLN A 213 -6.50 17.49 11.10
CA GLN A 213 -5.22 18.15 10.88
C GLN A 213 -4.67 17.79 9.50
N GLU A 214 -4.43 18.78 8.66
CA GLU A 214 -3.68 18.57 7.41
C GLU A 214 -2.19 18.37 7.72
N LEU A 215 -1.64 17.22 7.33
CA LEU A 215 -0.22 16.90 7.49
C LEU A 215 0.60 17.37 6.30
N PHE A 216 0.07 17.18 5.10
CA PHE A 216 0.69 17.59 3.85
C PHE A 216 -0.39 18.02 2.87
N ALA A 217 -0.30 19.25 2.38
CA ALA A 217 -1.17 19.78 1.35
C ALA A 217 -0.34 20.45 0.26
N ASN A 218 -0.87 20.46 -0.96
CA ASN A 218 -0.28 21.22 -2.05
C ASN A 218 -0.36 22.72 -1.74
N THR A 219 0.76 23.41 -1.84
CA THR A 219 0.81 24.88 -1.83
C THR A 219 1.57 25.39 -3.05
N PHE A 220 1.57 26.71 -3.26
CA PHE A 220 2.32 27.35 -4.34
C PHE A 220 3.82 26.96 -4.34
N PHE A 221 4.41 26.70 -3.17
CA PHE A 221 5.83 26.38 -3.00
C PHE A 221 6.09 24.89 -2.70
N THR A 222 5.07 24.16 -2.26
CA THR A 222 5.16 22.75 -1.84
C THR A 222 4.09 21.93 -2.56
N GLY A 223 4.16 21.89 -3.89
CA GLY A 223 3.32 21.03 -4.71
C GLY A 223 3.88 19.61 -4.83
N GLY A 224 3.13 18.74 -5.49
CA GLY A 224 3.65 17.49 -6.04
C GLY A 224 2.76 16.28 -5.83
N PHE A 225 1.70 16.38 -5.03
CA PHE A 225 0.66 15.37 -4.98
C PHE A 225 -0.41 15.67 -6.02
N TYR A 226 -0.93 14.66 -6.70
CA TYR A 226 -2.05 14.82 -7.62
C TYR A 226 -3.25 14.04 -7.09
N ASN A 227 -3.34 12.75 -7.42
CA ASN A 227 -4.47 11.92 -7.05
C ASN A 227 -4.00 10.81 -6.12
N LEU A 228 -3.90 11.15 -4.83
CA LEU A 228 -3.45 10.20 -3.82
C LEU A 228 -4.53 9.15 -3.57
N ASP A 229 -4.15 7.88 -3.59
CA ASP A 229 -5.11 6.75 -3.51
C ASP A 229 -4.88 5.86 -2.29
N GLY A 230 -3.68 5.29 -2.15
CA GLY A 230 -3.31 4.41 -1.05
C GLY A 230 -2.36 5.08 -0.06
N ILE A 231 -2.49 4.74 1.22
CA ILE A 231 -1.60 5.18 2.30
C ILE A 231 -1.42 4.07 3.34
N ASP A 232 -0.19 3.85 3.80
CA ASP A 232 0.06 2.97 4.93
C ASP A 232 1.40 3.28 5.64
N PHE A 233 1.53 2.78 6.87
CA PHE A 233 2.70 2.93 7.73
C PHE A 233 3.55 1.66 7.77
N ASP A 234 4.88 1.83 7.71
CA ASP A 234 5.79 0.79 8.18
C ASP A 234 5.90 0.74 9.71
N LYS A 235 6.63 -0.25 10.23
CA LYS A 235 6.86 -0.42 11.67
C LYS A 235 7.69 0.68 12.33
N TYR A 236 8.30 1.57 11.54
CA TYR A 236 9.12 2.69 12.03
C TYR A 236 8.35 4.03 11.99
N GLY A 237 7.10 4.02 11.53
CA GLY A 237 6.28 5.22 11.39
C GLY A 237 6.54 6.01 10.11
N THR A 238 7.23 5.43 9.13
CA THR A 238 7.35 5.99 7.78
C THR A 238 6.05 5.80 7.04
N ILE A 239 5.56 6.85 6.38
CA ILE A 239 4.35 6.82 5.56
C ILE A 239 4.76 6.52 4.11
N TYR A 240 4.00 5.63 3.47
CA TYR A 240 4.07 5.37 2.04
C TYR A 240 2.74 5.74 1.40
N VAL A 241 2.79 6.45 0.27
CA VAL A 241 1.59 6.93 -0.42
C VAL A 241 1.70 6.68 -1.91
N SER A 242 0.63 6.16 -2.53
CA SER A 242 0.53 6.10 -3.99
C SER A 242 -0.14 7.35 -4.54
N ASP A 243 0.41 7.87 -5.63
CA ASP A 243 -0.15 8.96 -6.41
C ASP A 243 -0.49 8.44 -7.80
N LEU A 244 -1.77 8.14 -8.01
CA LEU A 244 -2.25 7.33 -9.14
C LEU A 244 -1.95 8.01 -10.47
N THR A 245 -2.39 9.26 -10.62
CA THR A 245 -2.28 9.98 -11.90
C THR A 245 -0.85 10.48 -12.14
N ALA A 246 -0.11 10.82 -11.07
CA ALA A 246 1.29 11.19 -11.20
C ALA A 246 2.21 10.01 -11.49
N GLY A 247 1.74 8.76 -11.28
CA GLY A 247 2.53 7.55 -11.48
C GLY A 247 3.71 7.46 -10.50
N LYS A 248 3.47 7.78 -9.23
CA LYS A 248 4.53 7.86 -8.20
C LYS A 248 4.16 7.11 -6.93
N VAL A 249 5.18 6.64 -6.23
CA VAL A 249 5.10 6.27 -4.82
C VAL A 249 6.01 7.19 -4.00
N TRP A 250 5.42 7.78 -2.98
CA TRP A 250 6.08 8.69 -2.06
C TRP A 250 6.42 7.97 -0.75
N ARG A 251 7.60 8.28 -0.21
CA ARG A 251 8.03 7.94 1.14
C ARG A 251 8.10 9.23 1.96
N ILE A 252 7.50 9.23 3.14
CA ILE A 252 7.55 10.36 4.05
C ILE A 252 8.08 9.87 5.40
N LEU A 253 9.28 10.30 5.74
CA LEU A 253 9.96 9.93 6.97
C LEU A 253 9.30 10.63 8.18
N ALA A 254 9.54 10.10 9.38
CA ALA A 254 9.03 10.67 10.63
C ALA A 254 9.48 12.14 10.88
N ASN A 255 10.55 12.60 10.22
CA ASN A 255 10.98 14.00 10.25
C ASN A 255 10.31 14.88 9.17
N HIS A 256 9.22 14.39 8.56
CA HIS A 256 8.45 15.02 7.49
C HIS A 256 9.21 15.20 6.16
N LYS A 257 10.40 14.61 6.00
CA LYS A 257 11.08 14.61 4.71
C LYS A 257 10.32 13.71 3.73
N LYS A 258 9.83 14.33 2.66
CA LYS A 258 9.15 13.68 1.53
C LYS A 258 10.15 13.32 0.43
N GLU A 259 10.07 12.09 -0.08
CA GLU A 259 10.92 11.55 -1.13
C GLU A 259 10.09 10.74 -2.14
N VAL A 260 10.38 10.87 -3.43
CA VAL A 260 9.85 9.94 -4.44
C VAL A 260 10.74 8.70 -4.42
N ILE A 261 10.16 7.52 -4.22
CA ILE A 261 10.90 6.26 -4.19
C ILE A 261 10.64 5.37 -5.40
N ALA A 262 9.60 5.68 -6.18
CA ALA A 262 9.32 5.11 -7.49
C ALA A 262 8.53 6.13 -8.33
N GLU A 263 8.79 6.15 -9.63
CA GLU A 263 8.18 7.06 -10.60
C GLU A 263 8.00 6.35 -11.95
N PHE A 264 7.20 6.97 -12.84
CA PHE A 264 6.79 6.40 -14.14
C PHE A 264 5.97 5.11 -14.02
N LEU A 265 5.25 4.98 -12.90
CA LEU A 265 4.36 3.86 -12.65
C LEU A 265 3.04 4.07 -13.37
N LEU A 266 2.49 2.99 -13.92
CA LEU A 266 1.20 3.00 -14.59
C LEU A 266 0.07 2.83 -13.57
N SER A 267 -0.35 3.96 -12.99
CA SER A 267 -1.52 4.07 -12.10
C SER A 267 -1.47 3.20 -10.84
N PRO A 268 -0.57 3.51 -9.90
CA PRO A 268 -0.52 2.84 -8.60
C PRO A 268 -1.77 3.20 -7.75
N SER A 269 -2.70 2.26 -7.59
CA SER A 269 -4.04 2.49 -6.99
C SER A 269 -4.15 2.24 -5.50
N GLY A 270 -3.14 1.63 -4.90
CA GLY A 270 -3.16 1.35 -3.46
C GLY A 270 -1.76 1.21 -2.93
N ILE A 271 -1.65 1.11 -1.61
CA ILE A 271 -0.42 0.78 -0.90
C ILE A 271 -0.81 -0.16 0.23
N GLY A 272 -0.10 -1.28 0.35
CA GLY A 272 -0.12 -2.10 1.56
C GLY A 272 1.30 -2.36 2.04
N ILE A 273 1.51 -2.33 3.36
CA ILE A 273 2.80 -2.65 3.96
C ILE A 273 2.70 -3.95 4.75
N ASP A 274 3.49 -4.95 4.37
CA ASP A 274 3.74 -6.07 5.24
C ASP A 274 4.87 -5.70 6.22
N ARG A 275 4.47 -5.44 7.47
CA ARG A 275 5.38 -5.05 8.54
C ARG A 275 6.25 -6.22 9.03
N VAL A 276 5.84 -7.47 8.79
CA VAL A 276 6.56 -8.69 9.17
C VAL A 276 7.71 -8.92 8.20
N ASN A 277 7.40 -9.03 6.91
CA ASN A 277 8.42 -9.26 5.87
C ASN A 277 9.13 -7.97 5.42
N HIS A 278 8.65 -6.81 5.87
CA HIS A 278 9.19 -5.49 5.53
C HIS A 278 9.18 -5.21 4.02
N VAL A 279 8.02 -5.44 3.40
CA VAL A 279 7.79 -5.19 1.98
C VAL A 279 6.66 -4.20 1.76
N ILE A 280 6.70 -3.51 0.62
CA ILE A 280 5.63 -2.69 0.08
C ILE A 280 4.95 -3.44 -1.05
N MET A 281 3.63 -3.36 -1.08
CA MET A 281 2.76 -3.98 -2.06
C MET A 281 2.01 -2.88 -2.81
N VAL A 282 2.12 -2.86 -4.13
CA VAL A 282 1.56 -1.80 -4.97
C VAL A 282 0.77 -2.43 -6.13
N PRO A 283 -0.58 -2.35 -6.12
CA PRO A 283 -1.38 -2.71 -7.28
C PRO A 283 -1.34 -1.60 -8.36
N TYR A 284 -1.40 -2.02 -9.62
CA TYR A 284 -1.39 -1.16 -10.80
C TYR A 284 -2.72 -1.29 -11.55
N LEU A 285 -3.54 -0.24 -11.45
CA LEU A 285 -4.95 -0.26 -11.85
C LEU A 285 -5.15 -0.67 -13.31
N TYR A 286 -4.45 -0.01 -14.23
CA TYR A 286 -4.64 -0.21 -15.68
C TYR A 286 -3.70 -1.24 -16.29
N VAL A 287 -2.71 -1.71 -15.52
CA VAL A 287 -1.79 -2.79 -15.95
C VAL A 287 -2.35 -4.17 -15.59
N ASN A 288 -3.39 -4.23 -14.74
CA ASN A 288 -3.96 -5.50 -14.29
C ASN A 288 -2.89 -6.39 -13.63
N GLY A 289 -2.03 -5.75 -12.83
CA GLY A 289 -0.95 -6.40 -12.11
C GLY A 289 -0.63 -5.71 -10.78
N ALA A 290 0.29 -6.29 -10.03
CA ALA A 290 0.79 -5.72 -8.78
C ALA A 290 2.25 -6.10 -8.56
N GLU A 291 2.94 -5.34 -7.72
CA GLU A 291 4.35 -5.55 -7.40
C GLU A 291 4.57 -5.60 -5.89
N ILE A 292 5.50 -6.47 -5.48
CA ILE A 292 5.90 -6.66 -4.09
C ILE A 292 7.40 -6.41 -4.01
N ASN A 293 7.81 -5.42 -3.20
CA ASN A 293 9.19 -4.96 -3.11
C ASN A 293 9.67 -4.82 -1.67
N GLY A 294 10.95 -5.11 -1.43
CA GLY A 294 11.60 -4.86 -0.15
C GLY A 294 11.65 -3.37 0.19
N LEU A 295 11.31 -3.02 1.44
CA LEU A 295 11.51 -1.67 1.95
C LEU A 295 12.94 -1.47 2.45
N GLU A 296 13.50 -0.29 2.17
CA GLU A 296 14.74 0.13 2.80
C GLU A 296 14.53 0.40 4.28
N ARG A 297 15.42 -0.12 5.11
CA ARG A 297 15.48 0.26 6.52
C ARG A 297 15.99 1.70 6.63
N PRO A 298 15.37 2.57 7.42
CA PRO A 298 15.95 3.87 7.73
C PRO A 298 17.35 3.69 8.32
N SER A 299 18.40 4.12 7.61
CA SER A 299 19.76 4.22 8.14
C SER A 299 20.07 5.67 8.48
N ASN A 300 20.61 5.92 9.66
CA ASN A 300 21.14 7.25 10.02
C ASN A 300 22.41 7.63 9.25
N ASP A 301 22.90 6.76 8.36
CA ASP A 301 24.05 7.02 7.52
C ASP A 301 23.67 7.89 6.32
N LYS A 302 24.41 8.98 6.12
CA LYS A 302 24.28 9.84 4.93
C LYS A 302 24.49 8.99 3.67
N PRO A 303 23.50 8.84 2.78
CA PRO A 303 23.68 8.00 1.60
C PRO A 303 24.54 8.75 0.59
N ASN A 304 25.78 8.31 0.44
CA ASN A 304 26.58 8.67 -0.72
C ASN A 304 26.18 7.74 -1.87
N LYS A 305 25.08 8.01 -2.59
CA LYS A 305 24.67 7.15 -3.71
C LYS A 305 24.16 7.93 -4.93
N LYS A 306 24.72 7.54 -6.08
CA LYS A 306 24.28 7.92 -7.43
C LYS A 306 22.78 7.64 -7.61
N PRO A 307 22.07 8.43 -8.44
CA PRO A 307 20.69 8.14 -8.81
C PRO A 307 20.57 6.75 -9.43
N ARG A 308 19.51 6.03 -9.04
CA ARG A 308 19.16 4.71 -9.57
C ARG A 308 18.76 4.81 -11.04
N SER A 309 18.94 3.72 -11.77
CA SER A 309 18.62 3.63 -13.19
C SER A 309 17.45 2.67 -13.43
N TRP A 310 16.85 2.72 -14.61
CA TRP A 310 15.71 1.90 -15.03
C TRP A 310 15.86 0.38 -14.81
N SER A 311 17.09 -0.14 -14.76
CA SER A 311 17.34 -1.55 -14.44
C SER A 311 17.03 -1.90 -12.99
N ASP A 312 17.08 -0.92 -12.09
CA ASP A 312 16.88 -1.12 -10.65
C ASP A 312 15.38 -1.28 -10.30
N TYR A 313 14.49 -1.07 -11.27
CA TYR A 313 13.02 -1.18 -11.16
C TYR A 313 12.43 -2.28 -12.07
N GLY A 314 13.22 -3.27 -12.50
CA GLY A 314 12.73 -4.35 -13.37
C GLY A 314 12.38 -3.94 -14.82
N MET A 315 12.52 -2.66 -15.17
CA MET A 315 12.16 -2.06 -16.47
C MET A 315 13.27 -2.21 -17.53
N GLY A 316 14.06 -3.27 -17.48
CA GLY A 316 15.21 -3.50 -18.38
C GLY A 316 14.83 -3.81 -19.84
N TRP A 317 13.55 -4.08 -20.11
CA TRP A 317 13.04 -4.50 -21.43
C TRP A 317 12.67 -3.33 -22.35
N LEU A 318 12.55 -2.10 -21.84
CA LEU A 318 12.28 -0.89 -22.63
C LEU A 318 13.44 -0.45 -23.56
N LYS A 319 14.57 -1.17 -23.56
CA LYS A 319 15.72 -0.88 -24.44
C LYS A 319 15.71 -1.62 -25.78
N LYS A 320 14.84 -2.62 -25.97
CA LYS A 320 14.68 -3.24 -27.28
C LYS A 320 13.51 -2.56 -27.97
N ASP A 321 13.83 -1.61 -28.85
CA ASP A 321 13.08 -1.25 -30.08
C ASP A 321 13.50 0.13 -30.64
N ALA A 322 14.76 0.54 -30.43
CA ALA A 322 15.33 1.71 -31.10
C ALA A 322 16.74 1.39 -31.64
N ALA A 323 16.82 0.38 -32.50
CA ALA A 323 17.94 0.14 -33.42
C ALA A 323 17.53 -0.93 -34.44
N ASN A 324 16.67 -0.55 -35.39
CA ASN A 324 16.62 -1.06 -36.76
C ASN A 324 15.52 -0.31 -37.52
N GLU A 325 15.84 0.90 -37.93
CA GLU A 325 15.53 1.49 -39.26
C GLU A 325 16.37 2.77 -39.43
#